data_AF-A0A965PP14-F1
#
_entry.id   AF-A0A965PP14-F1
#
_cell.length_a   1.000
_cell.length_b   1.000
_cell.length_c   1.000
_cell.angle_alpha   90.00
_cell.angle_beta   90.00
_cell.angle_gamma   90.00
#
_symmetry.space_group_name_H-M   'P 1'
#
loop_
_entity.id
_entity.type
_entity.pdbx_description
1 polymer ?
#
loop_
_entity_poly.entity_id
_entity_poly.type
_entity_poly.pdbx_seq_one_letter_code
_entity_poly.pdbx_strand_id
1 'polypeptide(L)'
;MMTNSDKLIHPKYPLLSWLRIVGNAFFIVGYAVILFNSVEIGIYCRLFGNLVSFPYFYKVKMWDMMTIRSFFAIIEMSKLIQIFFFGAN
;
A
#
# COMPACT_ATOMS: atom_id res chain seq x y z
N MET A 1 -9.33 0.91 -31.03
CA MET A 1 -7.92 1.28 -30.81
C MET A 1 -7.76 1.61 -29.34
N MET A 2 -7.06 0.80 -28.53
CA MET A 2 -6.83 1.13 -27.11
C MET A 2 -5.83 2.29 -27.03
N THR A 3 -6.19 3.32 -26.28
CA THR A 3 -5.31 4.48 -26.03
C THR A 3 -4.16 4.05 -25.10
N ASN A 4 -3.02 4.77 -25.10
CA ASN A 4 -1.91 4.44 -24.19
C ASN A 4 -2.31 4.46 -22.71
N SER A 5 -3.32 5.27 -22.36
CA SER A 5 -3.90 5.35 -21.01
C SER A 5 -4.64 4.07 -20.62
N ASP A 6 -5.27 3.39 -21.58
CA ASP A 6 -6.05 2.16 -21.35
C ASP A 6 -5.18 0.93 -21.04
N LYS A 7 -3.87 1.00 -21.32
CA LYS A 7 -2.92 -0.06 -20.93
C LYS A 7 -2.60 -0.05 -19.44
N LEU A 8 -2.66 1.12 -18.80
CA LEU A 8 -2.31 1.30 -17.39
C LEU A 8 -3.54 1.28 -16.47
N ILE A 9 -4.67 1.73 -17.00
CA ILE A 9 -5.92 1.93 -16.29
C ILE A 9 -6.91 0.86 -16.76
N HIS A 10 -7.47 0.09 -15.83
CA HIS A 10 -8.48 -0.90 -16.20
C HIS A 10 -9.74 -0.19 -16.72
N PRO A 11 -10.19 -0.45 -17.96
CA PRO A 11 -11.22 0.36 -18.64
C PRO A 11 -12.58 0.31 -17.93
N LYS A 12 -12.85 -0.76 -17.19
CA LYS A 12 -14.08 -0.91 -16.38
C LYS A 12 -14.04 -0.17 -15.04
N TYR A 13 -12.84 0.12 -14.50
CA TYR A 13 -12.65 0.67 -13.15
C TYR A 13 -11.56 1.76 -13.15
N PRO A 14 -11.79 2.91 -13.81
CA PRO A 14 -10.77 3.95 -13.94
C PRO A 14 -10.39 4.57 -12.59
N LEU A 15 -11.37 4.93 -11.77
CA LEU A 15 -11.15 5.52 -10.43
C LEU A 15 -10.39 4.58 -9.49
N LEU A 16 -10.73 3.28 -9.48
CA LEU A 16 -10.03 2.33 -8.60
C LEU A 16 -8.60 2.09 -9.08
N SER A 17 -8.36 2.13 -10.40
CA SER A 17 -7.00 2.03 -10.97
C SER A 17 -6.15 3.22 -10.52
N TRP A 18 -6.72 4.41 -10.47
CA TRP A 18 -6.07 5.60 -9.90
C TRP A 18 -5.80 5.44 -8.40
N LEU A 19 -6.76 4.93 -7.62
CA LEU A 19 -6.54 4.62 -6.19
C LEU A 19 -5.37 3.66 -5.99
N ARG A 20 -5.21 2.63 -6.83
CA ARG A 20 -4.05 1.73 -6.78
C ARG A 20 -2.75 2.50 -7.00
N ILE A 21 -2.70 3.39 -8.00
CA ILE A 21 -1.49 4.16 -8.32
C ILE A 21 -1.14 5.09 -7.14
N VAL A 22 -2.12 5.80 -6.60
CA VAL A 22 -1.95 6.69 -5.45
C VAL A 22 -1.52 5.92 -4.20
N GLY A 23 -2.18 4.79 -3.92
CA GLY A 23 -1.82 3.94 -2.78
C GLY A 23 -0.44 3.29 -2.92
N ASN A 24 -0.01 2.92 -4.13
CA ASN A 24 1.35 2.48 -4.41
C ASN A 24 2.37 3.60 -4.20
N ALA A 25 2.07 4.82 -4.63
CA ALA A 25 2.93 5.98 -4.39
C ALA A 25 3.10 6.24 -2.89
N PHE A 26 2.01 6.22 -2.12
CA PHE A 26 2.05 6.33 -0.66
C PHE A 26 2.87 5.21 0.00
N PHE A 27 2.78 3.98 -0.51
CA PHE A 27 3.58 2.86 -0.01
C PHE A 27 5.09 3.09 -0.21
N ILE A 28 5.49 3.59 -1.38
CA ILE A 28 6.89 3.92 -1.69
C ILE A 28 7.37 5.10 -0.84
N VAL A 29 6.56 6.16 -0.74
CA VAL A 29 6.88 7.33 0.10
C VAL A 29 7.00 6.91 1.56
N GLY A 30 6.09 6.07 2.07
CA GLY A 30 6.16 5.54 3.43
C GLY A 30 7.44 4.75 3.67
N TYR A 31 7.94 3.96 2.70
CA TYR A 31 9.24 3.31 2.80
C TYR A 31 10.40 4.32 2.90
N ALA A 32 10.37 5.40 2.11
CA ALA A 32 11.37 6.46 2.23
C ALA A 32 11.33 7.13 3.61
N VAL A 33 10.14 7.36 4.19
CA VAL A 33 9.99 7.93 5.54
C VAL A 33 10.56 7.00 6.62
N ILE A 34 10.40 5.67 6.48
CA ILE A 34 11.05 4.70 7.38
C ILE A 34 12.58 4.88 7.34
N LEU A 35 13.16 5.12 6.15
CA LEU A 35 14.60 5.20 5.96
C LEU A 35 15.20 6.52 6.49
N PHE A 36 14.53 7.65 6.24
CA PHE A 36 15.10 8.98 6.49
C PHE A 36 14.61 9.68 7.77
N ASN A 37 13.47 9.27 8.32
CA ASN A 37 12.84 9.99 9.43
C ASN A 37 12.54 9.10 10.62
N SER A 38 11.45 8.34 10.56
CA SER A 38 10.99 7.55 11.71
C SER A 38 10.23 6.33 11.23
N VAL A 39 10.55 5.19 11.82
CA VAL A 39 9.95 3.90 11.48
C VAL A 39 8.44 3.92 11.73
N GLU A 40 7.99 4.52 12.84
CA GLU A 40 6.57 4.61 13.20
C GLU A 40 5.75 5.33 12.12
N ILE A 41 6.12 6.57 11.78
CA ILE A 41 5.42 7.40 10.79
C ILE A 41 5.43 6.71 9.43
N GLY A 42 6.56 6.11 9.05
CA GLY A 42 6.68 5.40 7.78
C GLY A 42 5.81 4.14 7.71
N ILE A 43 5.63 3.40 8.83
CA ILE A 43 4.70 2.28 8.91
C ILE A 43 3.26 2.76 8.74
N TYR A 44 2.85 3.85 9.43
CA TYR A 44 1.50 4.40 9.26
C TYR A 44 1.20 4.80 7.81
N CYS A 45 2.15 5.44 7.13
CA CYS A 45 2.01 5.80 5.72
C CYS A 45 1.86 4.55 4.81
N ARG A 46 2.61 3.48 5.08
CA ARG A 46 2.53 2.22 4.31
C ARG A 46 1.20 1.50 4.53
N LEU A 47 0.73 1.43 5.78
CA LEU A 47 -0.58 0.85 6.11
C LEU A 47 -1.72 1.64 5.44
N PHE A 48 -1.65 2.97 5.44
CA PHE A 48 -2.63 3.80 4.76
C PHE A 48 -2.62 3.57 3.23
N GLY A 49 -1.44 3.51 2.61
CA GLY A 49 -1.31 3.20 1.18
C GLY A 49 -1.85 1.81 0.81
N ASN A 50 -1.66 0.83 1.68
CA ASN A 50 -2.23 -0.51 1.53
C ASN A 50 -3.76 -0.50 1.61
N LEU A 51 -4.36 0.23 2.56
CA LEU A 51 -5.81 0.37 2.70
C LEU A 51 -6.45 1.04 1.46
N VAL A 52 -5.85 2.11 0.94
CA VAL A 52 -6.33 2.81 -0.25
C VAL A 52 -6.29 1.92 -1.49
N SER A 53 -5.29 1.04 -1.59
CA SER A 53 -5.14 0.13 -2.73
C SER A 53 -6.00 -1.14 -2.62
N PHE A 54 -6.41 -1.52 -1.40
CA PHE A 54 -7.19 -2.73 -1.12
C PHE A 54 -8.49 -2.88 -1.93
N PRO A 55 -9.36 -1.85 -2.06
CA PRO A 55 -10.62 -1.98 -2.80
C PRO A 55 -10.42 -2.30 -4.29
N TYR A 56 -9.29 -1.88 -4.90
CA TYR A 56 -8.95 -2.24 -6.27
C TYR A 56 -8.69 -3.74 -6.42
N PHE A 57 -7.86 -4.32 -5.54
CA PHE A 57 -7.50 -5.74 -5.65
C PHE A 57 -8.69 -6.66 -5.45
N TYR A 58 -9.60 -6.30 -4.53
CA TYR A 58 -10.82 -7.07 -4.31
C TYR A 58 -11.73 -7.05 -5.56
N LYS A 59 -11.97 -5.88 -6.15
CA LYS A 59 -12.86 -5.74 -7.33
C LYS A 59 -12.29 -6.38 -8.59
N VAL A 60 -10.97 -6.30 -8.78
CA VAL A 60 -10.26 -6.90 -9.93
C VAL A 60 -9.92 -8.37 -9.67
N LYS A 61 -10.28 -8.92 -8.50
CA LYS A 61 -9.99 -10.31 -8.10
C LYS A 61 -8.50 -10.67 -8.19
N MET A 62 -7.63 -9.70 -7.88
CA MET A 62 -6.19 -9.88 -7.85
C MET A 62 -5.77 -10.47 -6.49
N TRP A 63 -6.16 -11.72 -6.26
CA TRP A 63 -5.97 -12.42 -4.98
C TRP A 63 -4.51 -12.57 -4.57
N ASP A 64 -3.60 -12.75 -5.54
CA ASP A 64 -2.15 -12.82 -5.31
C ASP A 64 -1.60 -11.53 -4.67
N MET A 65 -1.81 -10.40 -5.34
CA MET A 65 -1.41 -9.07 -4.86
C MET A 65 -2.06 -8.71 -3.51
N MET A 66 -3.30 -9.12 -3.29
CA MET A 66 -4.00 -8.88 -2.03
C MET A 66 -3.36 -9.64 -0.86
N THR A 67 -2.94 -10.89 -1.10
CA THR A 67 -2.32 -11.75 -0.10
C THR A 67 -0.96 -11.22 0.31
N ILE A 68 -0.12 -10.87 -0.68
CA ILE A 68 1.22 -10.32 -0.44
C ILE A 68 1.14 -9.02 0.37
N ARG A 69 0.25 -8.09 -0.01
CA ARG A 69 0.08 -6.84 0.72
C ARG A 69 -0.45 -7.02 2.14
N SER A 70 -1.34 -7.98 2.34
CA SER A 70 -1.86 -8.30 3.67
C SER A 70 -0.75 -8.88 4.57
N PHE A 71 0.11 -9.74 4.01
CA PHE A 71 1.25 -10.29 4.75
C PHE A 71 2.24 -9.20 5.17
N PHE A 72 2.59 -8.29 4.26
CA PHE A 72 3.41 -7.13 4.59
C PHE A 72 2.77 -6.24 5.65
N ALA A 73 1.46 -5.99 5.57
CA ALA A 73 0.74 -5.22 6.58
C ALA A 73 0.78 -5.88 7.96
N ILE A 74 0.71 -7.21 8.04
CA ILE A 74 0.84 -7.95 9.31
C ILE A 74 2.24 -7.76 9.90
N ILE A 75 3.30 -7.92 9.09
CA ILE A 75 4.69 -7.72 9.54
C ILE A 75 4.90 -6.28 10.04
N GLU A 76 4.39 -5.31 9.28
CA GLU A 76 4.43 -3.89 9.63
C GLU A 76 3.70 -3.61 10.95
N MET A 77 2.53 -4.23 11.18
CA MET A 77 1.81 -4.15 12.45
C MET A 77 2.59 -4.78 13.60
N SER A 78 3.21 -5.95 13.39
CA SER A 78 4.07 -6.58 14.40
C SER A 78 5.24 -5.66 14.78
N LYS A 79 5.84 -4.97 13.80
CA LYS A 79 6.91 -4.01 14.06
C LYS A 79 6.41 -2.78 14.84
N LEU A 80 5.22 -2.29 14.52
CA LEU A 80 4.61 -1.17 15.22
C LEU A 80 4.29 -1.51 16.68
N ILE A 81 3.76 -2.72 16.93
CA ILE A 81 3.55 -3.25 18.28
C ILE A 81 4.88 -3.34 19.02
N GLN A 82 5.94 -3.85 18.38
CA GLN A 82 7.26 -3.92 19.00
C GLN A 82 7.74 -2.53 19.46
N ILE A 83 7.65 -1.52 18.59
CA ILE A 83 8.09 -0.16 18.92
C ILE A 83 7.25 0.42 20.06
N PHE A 84 5.94 0.22 20.03
CA PHE A 84 5.02 0.73 21.06
C PHE A 84 5.26 0.10 22.44
N PHE A 85 5.49 -1.21 22.52
CA PHE A 85 5.62 -1.93 23.79
C PHE A 85 7.04 -1.99 24.35
N PHE A 86 8.06 -2.05 23.48
CA PHE A 86 9.45 -2.21 23.91
C PHE A 86 10.25 -0.91 23.87
N GLY A 87 9.65 0.17 23.38
CA GLY A 87 10.35 1.44 23.12
C GLY A 87 11.38 1.29 22.00
N ALA A 88 11.65 2.37 21.28
CA ALA A 88 12.76 2.42 20.34
C ALA A 88 14.09 2.38 21.12
N ASN A 89 14.56 1.18 21.48
CA ASN A 89 15.93 0.96 21.95
C ASN A 89 16.89 0.90 20.76
#